data_AF-A0A2U1JX38-F1
#
_entry.id   AF-A0A2U1JX38-F1
#
_cell.length_a   1.000
_cell.length_b   1.000
_cell.length_c   1.000
_cell.angle_alpha   90.00
_cell.angle_beta   90.00
_cell.angle_gamma   90.00
#
_symmetry.space_group_name_H-M   'P 1'
#
loop_
_entity.id
_entity.type
_entity.pdbx_description
1 polymer ?
#
loop_
_entity_poly.entity_id
_entity_poly.type
_entity_poly.pdbx_seq_one_letter_code
_entity_poly.pdbx_strand_id
1 'polypeptide(L)'
;MEKKKAIIIGFSVLVLGVGAYFLTKTNKDGKSILGGKKKYIDEGDINTAPVFSAKQKVSLLYEAMNRYSGTDETLIVETLTGVTQAQFGAINKLWGLKNYNTLLGYNTVGGSKLPLKRWLREELNDEYYILLRKKFPLYL
;
A
#
# COMPACT_ATOMS: atom_id res chain seq x y z
N MET A 1 20.77 -39.64 -5.84
CA MET A 1 21.23 -38.77 -6.95
C MET A 1 20.73 -37.36 -6.66
N GLU A 2 21.64 -36.40 -6.59
CA GLU A 2 21.38 -35.00 -6.22
C GLU A 2 20.71 -34.17 -7.34
N LYS A 3 19.97 -33.12 -6.91
CA LYS A 3 19.76 -31.77 -7.50
C LYS A 3 19.07 -31.65 -8.88
N LYS A 4 18.05 -30.79 -8.96
CA LYS A 4 18.18 -29.33 -9.19
C LYS A 4 16.82 -28.60 -9.06
N LYS A 5 16.83 -27.51 -8.29
CA LYS A 5 15.86 -26.40 -8.36
C LYS A 5 16.15 -25.60 -9.64
N ALA A 6 15.11 -25.19 -10.37
CA ALA A 6 15.16 -24.16 -11.42
C ALA A 6 13.87 -23.32 -11.28
N ILE A 7 13.91 -22.18 -10.58
CA ILE A 7 14.05 -20.83 -11.13
C ILE A 7 12.91 -20.50 -12.11
N ILE A 8 11.88 -19.82 -11.60
CA ILE A 8 11.01 -18.92 -12.37
C ILE A 8 11.21 -17.53 -11.77
N ILE A 9 12.35 -16.92 -12.09
CA ILE A 9 12.62 -15.49 -11.91
C ILE A 9 12.68 -14.95 -13.33
N GLY A 10 11.53 -14.55 -13.87
CA GLY A 10 11.44 -14.11 -15.27
C GLY A 10 10.35 -13.08 -15.56
N PHE A 11 9.35 -12.94 -14.70
CA PHE A 11 8.20 -12.07 -14.98
C PHE A 11 8.20 -10.73 -14.21
N SER A 12 9.05 -10.56 -13.19
CA SER A 12 9.00 -9.36 -12.33
C SER A 12 9.59 -8.08 -12.93
N VAL A 13 10.38 -8.16 -14.02
CA VAL A 13 11.04 -6.96 -14.57
C VAL A 13 10.17 -6.23 -15.61
N LEU A 14 9.33 -6.95 -16.35
CA LEU A 14 8.47 -6.36 -17.39
C LEU A 14 7.29 -5.56 -16.82
N VAL A 15 6.79 -5.93 -15.63
CA VAL A 15 5.68 -5.22 -14.97
C VAL A 15 6.16 -3.89 -14.34
N LEU A 16 7.42 -3.80 -13.93
CA LEU A 16 8.01 -2.58 -13.36
C LEU A 16 8.04 -1.43 -14.39
N GLY A 17 8.28 -1.73 -15.67
CA GLY A 17 8.31 -0.71 -16.72
C GLY A 17 6.92 -0.15 -17.06
N VAL A 18 5.91 -1.01 -17.16
CA VAL A 18 4.56 -0.60 -17.58
C VAL A 18 3.81 0.14 -16.47
N GLY A 19 3.97 -0.29 -15.21
CA GLY A 19 3.37 0.38 -14.05
C GLY A 19 3.95 1.78 -13.82
N ALA A 20 5.27 1.93 -13.88
CA ALA A 20 5.93 3.24 -13.79
C ALA A 20 5.56 4.14 -14.97
N TYR A 21 5.47 3.58 -16.19
CA TYR A 21 5.08 4.32 -17.39
C TYR A 21 3.66 4.89 -17.30
N PHE A 22 2.69 4.13 -16.76
CA PHE A 22 1.32 4.63 -16.56
C PHE A 22 1.21 5.66 -15.43
N LEU A 23 2.08 5.60 -14.42
CA LEU A 23 2.15 6.62 -13.36
C LEU A 23 2.75 7.96 -13.86
N THR A 24 3.65 7.91 -14.86
CA THR A 24 4.29 9.11 -15.41
C THR A 24 3.60 9.67 -16.66
N LYS A 25 2.70 8.92 -17.31
CA LYS A 25 2.06 9.37 -18.55
C LYS A 25 0.92 10.34 -18.25
N THR A 26 1.15 11.61 -18.54
CA THR A 26 0.11 12.66 -18.56
C THR A 26 -0.57 12.73 -19.92
N ASN A 27 -1.87 13.03 -19.96
CA ASN A 27 -2.56 13.30 -21.22
C ASN A 27 -2.11 14.66 -21.81
N LYS A 28 -2.52 15.00 -23.04
CA LYS A 28 -2.10 16.24 -23.75
C LYS A 28 -2.38 17.55 -22.97
N ASP A 29 -3.21 17.49 -21.93
CA ASP A 29 -3.55 18.59 -21.03
C ASP A 29 -2.82 18.55 -19.67
N GLY A 30 -1.75 17.76 -19.52
CA GLY A 30 -0.93 17.70 -18.30
C GLY A 30 -1.60 17.02 -17.09
N LYS A 31 -2.77 16.39 -17.27
CA LYS A 31 -3.49 15.67 -16.21
C LYS A 31 -3.10 14.19 -16.19
N SER A 32 -2.83 13.66 -14.99
CA SER A 32 -2.63 12.24 -14.75
C SER A 32 -3.92 11.47 -15.08
N ILE A 33 -3.78 10.32 -15.74
CA ILE A 33 -4.88 9.51 -16.29
C ILE A 33 -5.64 8.80 -15.16
N LEU A 34 -5.03 8.69 -13.97
CA LEU A 34 -5.67 8.22 -12.74
C LEU A 34 -6.50 9.37 -12.13
N GLY A 35 -7.66 9.60 -12.73
CA GLY A 35 -8.59 10.65 -12.38
C GLY A 35 -9.03 10.63 -10.91
N GLY A 36 -8.33 11.40 -10.08
CA GLY A 36 -8.75 11.74 -8.73
C GLY A 36 -8.54 13.22 -8.50
N LYS A 37 -9.61 14.01 -8.52
CA LYS A 37 -9.58 15.44 -8.17
C LYS A 37 -9.14 15.62 -6.71
N LYS A 38 -7.83 15.69 -6.43
CA LYS A 38 -7.31 16.24 -5.18
C LYS A 38 -6.06 17.07 -5.48
N LYS A 39 -6.09 18.30 -5.00
CA LYS A 39 -5.03 19.32 -5.11
C LYS A 39 -3.67 18.67 -4.83
N TYR A 40 -2.80 18.66 -5.83
CA TYR A 40 -1.38 18.42 -5.63
C TYR A 40 -0.89 19.51 -4.68
N ILE A 41 -0.37 19.11 -3.52
CA ILE A 41 0.42 20.01 -2.69
C ILE A 41 1.77 20.09 -3.39
N ASP A 42 2.07 21.29 -3.86
CA ASP A 42 3.35 21.70 -4.41
C ASP A 42 4.41 21.62 -3.30
N GLU A 43 5.17 20.54 -3.29
CA GLU A 43 6.48 20.50 -2.65
C GLU A 43 7.50 20.56 -3.78
N GLY A 44 7.77 21.78 -4.24
CA GLY A 44 8.86 22.06 -5.14
C GLY A 44 10.20 21.68 -4.51
N ASP A 45 10.94 20.79 -5.16
CA ASP A 45 12.25 21.10 -5.70
C ASP A 45 12.64 20.00 -6.70
N ILE A 46 13.23 20.44 -7.78
CA ILE A 46 13.68 19.63 -8.92
C ILE A 46 14.92 18.88 -8.51
N ASN A 47 14.79 17.57 -8.25
CA ASN A 47 15.80 16.49 -8.23
C ASN A 47 15.42 15.50 -7.13
N THR A 48 15.96 14.28 -7.18
CA THR A 48 16.08 13.36 -6.02
C THR A 48 14.92 12.36 -5.84
N ALA A 49 15.30 11.12 -5.51
CA ALA A 49 14.46 9.95 -5.29
C ALA A 49 13.16 10.24 -4.48
N PRO A 50 12.08 9.45 -4.66
CA PRO A 50 10.82 9.68 -3.95
C PRO A 50 11.05 9.77 -2.44
N VAL A 51 10.95 10.99 -1.89
CA VAL A 51 11.00 11.25 -0.46
C VAL A 51 9.86 10.47 0.19
N PHE A 52 10.18 9.65 1.19
CA PHE A 52 9.19 8.87 1.91
C PHE A 52 8.09 9.78 2.49
N SER A 53 6.83 9.54 2.11
CA SER A 53 5.67 10.25 2.66
C SER A 53 4.71 9.28 3.36
N ALA A 54 4.70 9.32 4.69
CA ALA A 54 3.82 8.48 5.49
C ALA A 54 2.32 8.75 5.21
N LYS A 55 1.94 9.99 4.88
CA LYS A 55 0.56 10.35 4.51
C LYS A 55 0.12 9.69 3.20
N GLN A 56 1.00 9.66 2.20
CA GLN A 56 0.74 8.98 0.93
C GLN A 56 0.60 7.47 1.15
N LYS A 57 1.50 6.87 1.95
CA LYS A 57 1.44 5.45 2.30
C LYS A 57 0.15 5.09 3.04
N VAL A 58 -0.29 5.90 4.00
CA VAL A 58 -1.59 5.71 4.69
C VAL A 58 -2.76 5.78 3.70
N SER A 59 -2.72 6.71 2.75
CA SER A 59 -3.78 6.85 1.73
C SER A 59 -3.84 5.62 0.83
N LEU A 60 -2.70 5.12 0.37
CA LEU A 60 -2.61 3.92 -0.46
C LEU A 60 -3.02 2.64 0.29
N LEU A 61 -2.57 2.48 1.54
CA LEU A 61 -2.99 1.37 2.41
C LEU A 61 -4.51 1.39 2.62
N TYR A 62 -5.07 2.59 2.83
CA TYR A 62 -6.49 2.74 2.98
C TYR A 62 -7.21 2.35 1.70
N GLU A 63 -6.80 2.85 0.54
CA GLU A 63 -7.38 2.48 -0.76
C GLU A 63 -7.26 0.99 -1.09
N ALA A 64 -6.17 0.34 -0.68
CA ALA A 64 -5.96 -1.09 -0.91
C ALA A 64 -6.90 -1.97 -0.07
N MET A 65 -7.10 -1.59 1.19
CA MET A 65 -7.96 -2.32 2.15
C MET A 65 -9.43 -1.90 2.08
N ASN A 66 -9.72 -0.77 1.45
CA ASN A 66 -11.05 -0.17 1.41
C ASN A 66 -11.68 -0.31 0.01
N ARG A 67 -11.87 -1.54 -0.44
CA ARG A 67 -12.58 -1.81 -1.70
C ARG A 67 -13.79 -2.68 -1.45
N TYR A 68 -14.84 -2.42 -2.22
CA TYR A 68 -16.11 -3.17 -2.15
C TYR A 68 -15.94 -4.66 -2.51
N SER A 69 -14.93 -4.98 -3.31
CA SER A 69 -14.66 -6.33 -3.79
C SER A 69 -13.54 -7.05 -3.04
N GLY A 70 -13.29 -6.68 -1.77
CA GLY A 70 -12.23 -7.27 -0.93
C GLY A 70 -10.98 -6.41 -0.84
N THR A 71 -9.82 -7.05 -0.64
CA THR A 71 -8.54 -6.37 -0.43
C THR A 71 -7.54 -6.57 -1.56
N ASP A 72 -6.84 -5.50 -1.92
CA ASP A 72 -5.69 -5.54 -2.80
C ASP A 72 -4.41 -5.84 -2.01
N GLU A 73 -4.17 -7.13 -1.73
CA GLU A 73 -3.00 -7.59 -0.97
C GLU A 73 -1.68 -7.16 -1.64
N THR A 74 -1.65 -7.15 -2.98
CA THR A 74 -0.50 -6.72 -3.78
C THR A 74 -0.17 -5.26 -3.49
N LEU A 75 -1.16 -4.36 -3.57
CA LEU A 75 -0.96 -2.94 -3.30
C LEU A 75 -0.53 -2.68 -1.84
N ILE A 76 -1.00 -3.47 -0.87
CA ILE A 76 -0.54 -3.38 0.52
C ILE A 76 0.95 -3.73 0.61
N VAL A 77 1.35 -4.86 0.04
CA VAL A 77 2.75 -5.32 0.05
C VAL A 77 3.66 -4.32 -0.67
N GLU A 78 3.26 -3.82 -1.85
CA GLU A 78 3.99 -2.80 -2.60
C GLU A 78 4.13 -1.50 -1.81
N THR A 79 3.04 -1.04 -1.18
CA THR A 79 3.03 0.16 -0.36
C THR A 79 4.00 0.02 0.82
N LEU A 80 4.07 -1.16 1.43
CA LEU A 80 4.97 -1.46 2.55
C LEU A 80 6.36 -1.93 2.11
N THR A 81 6.62 -2.10 0.82
CA THR A 81 7.93 -2.44 0.29
C THR A 81 8.87 -1.25 0.40
N GLY A 82 10.13 -1.50 0.79
CA GLY A 82 11.11 -0.45 1.08
C GLY A 82 10.85 0.37 2.36
N VAL A 83 9.68 0.23 3.00
CA VAL A 83 9.37 0.89 4.28
C VAL A 83 10.19 0.26 5.41
N THR A 84 10.88 1.10 6.19
CA THR A 84 11.62 0.69 7.38
C THR A 84 10.71 0.61 8.62
N GLN A 85 11.19 -0.02 9.69
CA GLN A 85 10.46 -0.09 10.97
C GLN A 85 10.06 1.30 11.49
N ALA A 86 10.96 2.27 11.48
CA ALA A 86 10.68 3.63 11.96
C ALA A 86 9.62 4.34 11.11
N GLN A 87 9.73 4.19 9.79
CA GLN A 87 8.75 4.72 8.83
C GLN A 87 7.37 4.07 8.99
N PHE A 88 7.33 2.77 9.26
CA PHE A 88 6.09 2.07 9.58
C PHE A 88 5.46 2.61 10.87
N GLY A 89 6.26 2.98 11.87
CA GLY A 89 5.78 3.68 13.05
C GLY A 89 5.08 5.01 12.74
N ALA A 90 5.62 5.80 11.81
CA ALA A 90 4.99 7.03 11.34
C ALA A 90 3.65 6.76 10.61
N ILE A 91 3.61 5.72 9.78
CA ILE A 91 2.38 5.26 9.11
C ILE A 91 1.33 4.84 10.15
N ASN A 92 1.71 4.01 11.13
CA ASN A 92 0.81 3.52 12.17
C ASN A 92 0.26 4.68 13.02
N LYS A 93 1.11 5.65 13.37
CA LYS A 93 0.68 6.86 14.11
C LYS A 93 -0.29 7.71 13.29
N LEU A 94 -0.02 7.92 12.00
CA LEU A 94 -0.90 8.69 11.11
C LEU A 94 -2.19 7.96 10.76
N TRP A 95 -2.18 6.63 10.75
CA TRP A 95 -3.38 5.83 10.56
C TRP A 95 -4.39 6.10 11.67
N GLY A 96 -3.91 6.12 12.92
CA GLY A 96 -4.74 6.29 14.10
C GLY A 96 -5.75 5.15 14.24
N LEU A 97 -7.03 5.52 14.36
CA LEU A 97 -8.13 4.56 14.32
C LEU A 97 -9.05 4.90 13.14
N LYS A 98 -9.35 3.90 12.30
CA LYS A 98 -10.26 4.06 11.16
C LYS A 98 -11.44 3.11 11.29
N ASN A 99 -12.62 3.57 10.87
CA ASN A 99 -13.85 2.79 10.96
C ASN A 99 -13.80 1.57 10.04
N TYR A 100 -13.99 0.40 10.61
CA TYR A 100 -13.91 -0.88 9.95
C TYR A 100 -15.21 -1.67 10.11
N ASN A 101 -15.68 -2.28 9.03
CA ASN A 101 -16.86 -3.16 9.03
C ASN A 101 -16.56 -4.39 8.17
N THR A 102 -16.54 -5.56 8.81
CA THR A 102 -16.21 -6.86 8.20
C THR A 102 -17.26 -7.35 7.20
N LEU A 103 -18.52 -6.95 7.37
CA LEU A 103 -19.65 -7.53 6.62
C LEU A 103 -20.06 -6.68 5.42
N LEU A 104 -20.03 -5.36 5.58
CA LEU A 104 -20.58 -4.44 4.58
C LEU A 104 -19.51 -3.72 3.78
N GLY A 105 -18.23 -3.91 4.14
CA GLY A 105 -17.20 -2.96 3.75
C GLY A 105 -17.48 -1.57 4.32
N TYR A 106 -16.49 -0.70 4.19
CA TYR A 106 -16.40 0.64 4.77
C TYR A 106 -17.62 1.56 4.55
N ASN A 107 -17.68 2.60 5.41
CA ASN A 107 -18.60 3.74 5.38
C ASN A 107 -20.07 3.44 5.70
N THR A 108 -20.34 2.21 6.10
CA THR A 108 -21.64 1.80 6.60
C THR A 108 -21.75 2.11 8.09
N VAL A 109 -22.93 2.57 8.50
CA VAL A 109 -23.33 2.70 9.91
C VAL A 109 -23.13 1.33 10.58
N GLY A 110 -22.47 1.30 11.74
CA GLY A 110 -22.30 0.06 12.52
C GLY A 110 -20.91 -0.61 12.49
N GLY A 111 -19.84 0.11 12.14
CA GLY A 111 -18.45 -0.38 12.24
C GLY A 111 -17.76 -0.03 13.57
N SER A 112 -16.55 -0.57 13.78
CA SER A 112 -15.68 -0.26 14.93
C SER A 112 -14.42 0.47 14.49
N LYS A 113 -13.94 1.41 15.31
CA LYS A 113 -12.69 2.13 15.08
C LYS A 113 -11.51 1.20 15.38
N LEU A 114 -10.82 0.73 14.35
CA LEU A 114 -9.71 -0.22 14.48
C LEU A 114 -8.35 0.41 14.11
N PRO A 115 -7.27 0.00 14.80
CA PRO A 115 -5.90 0.40 14.44
C PRO A 115 -5.41 -0.35 13.20
N LEU A 116 -4.33 0.14 12.58
CA LEU A 116 -3.74 -0.42 11.36
C LEU A 116 -3.41 -1.92 11.50
N LYS A 117 -2.88 -2.33 12.66
CA LYS A 117 -2.59 -3.74 12.95
C LYS A 117 -3.81 -4.65 12.77
N ARG A 118 -4.97 -4.23 13.27
CA ARG A 118 -6.22 -5.01 13.15
C ARG A 118 -6.72 -4.98 11.71
N TRP A 119 -6.70 -3.84 11.05
CA TRP A 119 -7.01 -3.74 9.61
C TRP A 119 -6.18 -4.73 8.78
N LEU A 120 -4.85 -4.70 8.90
CA LEU A 120 -3.97 -5.60 8.16
C LEU A 120 -4.21 -7.08 8.51
N ARG A 121 -4.70 -7.38 9.72
CA ARG A 121 -4.99 -8.76 10.12
C ARG A 121 -6.27 -9.30 9.51
N GLU A 122 -7.30 -8.47 9.41
CA GLU A 122 -8.59 -8.88 8.83
C GLU A 122 -8.51 -8.91 7.29
N GLU A 123 -7.66 -8.07 6.69
CA GLU A 123 -7.58 -7.91 5.24
C GLU A 123 -6.53 -8.77 4.54
N LEU A 124 -5.48 -9.21 5.25
CA LEU A 124 -4.44 -10.07 4.68
C LEU A 124 -4.61 -11.51 5.14
N ASN A 125 -4.28 -12.44 4.25
CA ASN A 125 -4.10 -13.83 4.66
C ASN A 125 -2.95 -14.01 5.69
N ASP A 126 -2.94 -15.18 6.34
CA ASP A 126 -1.99 -15.51 7.42
C ASP A 126 -0.53 -15.38 7.01
N GLU A 127 -0.19 -15.81 5.79
CA GLU A 127 1.19 -15.81 5.30
C GLU A 127 1.71 -14.38 5.15
N TYR A 128 0.96 -13.50 4.48
CA TYR A 128 1.34 -12.10 4.32
C TYR A 128 1.38 -11.35 5.64
N TYR A 129 0.41 -11.60 6.53
CA TYR A 129 0.40 -10.97 7.84
C TYR A 129 1.64 -11.38 8.67
N ILE A 130 2.02 -12.65 8.65
CA ILE A 130 3.24 -13.14 9.33
C ILE A 130 4.50 -12.49 8.75
N LEU A 131 4.59 -12.33 7.42
CA LEU A 131 5.72 -11.66 6.78
C LEU A 131 5.83 -10.20 7.23
N LEU A 132 4.71 -9.48 7.28
CA LEU A 132 4.70 -8.11 7.78
C LEU A 132 5.07 -8.03 9.26
N ARG A 133 4.62 -8.97 10.10
CA ARG A 133 5.02 -9.04 11.52
C ARG A 133 6.51 -9.25 11.71
N LYS A 134 7.14 -10.09 10.89
CA LYS A 134 8.60 -10.28 10.91
C LYS A 134 9.34 -9.01 10.51
N LYS A 135 8.79 -8.25 9.55
CA LYS A 135 9.38 -6.99 9.08
C LYS A 135 9.17 -5.84 10.06
N PHE A 136 8.00 -5.77 10.71
CA PHE A 136 7.58 -4.69 11.59
C PHE A 136 7.20 -5.14 13.02
N PRO A 137 8.08 -5.85 13.75
CA PRO A 137 7.73 -6.51 15.01
C PRO A 137 7.29 -5.59 16.15
N LEU A 138 7.65 -4.29 16.12
CA LEU A 138 7.25 -3.34 17.16
C LEU A 138 5.79 -2.88 17.03
N TYR A 139 5.18 -3.05 15.86
CA TYR A 139 3.87 -2.48 15.55
C TYR A 139 2.81 -3.53 15.15
N LEU A 140 3.21 -4.77 14.80
CA LEU A 140 2.33 -5.82 14.27
C LEU A 140 2.32 -7.14 15.07
#